data_AF-A0A7X9CM34-F1
#
_entry.id   AF-A0A7X9CM34-F1
#
_cell.length_a   1.000
_cell.length_b   1.000
_cell.length_c   1.000
_cell.angle_alpha   90.00
_cell.angle_beta   90.00
_cell.angle_gamma   90.00
#
_symmetry.space_group_name_H-M   'P 1'
#
loop_
_entity.id
_entity.type
_entity.pdbx_description
1 polymer ?
#
loop_
_entity_poly.entity_id
_entity_poly.type
_entity_poly.pdbx_seq_one_letter_code
_entity_poly.pdbx_strand_id
1 'polypeptide(L)'
;METRVEKRKRERRENRIKFYKLIILLSTLLVLYIGLKVVNANIIYLDYLKNPKIFNLNIRESKIDLFGETYFIDFKILKKSP
;
A
#
# COMPACT_ATOMS: atom_id res chain seq x y z
N MET A 1 -34.32 19.41 -19.81
CA MET A 1 -33.46 20.36 -19.07
C MET A 1 -33.21 19.75 -17.70
N GLU A 2 -32.06 19.09 -17.48
CA GLU A 2 -31.77 18.51 -16.16
C GLU A 2 -31.72 19.63 -15.12
N THR A 3 -32.44 19.48 -14.02
CA THR A 3 -32.47 20.50 -12.97
C THR A 3 -31.12 20.52 -12.24
N ARG A 4 -30.68 21.70 -11.76
CA ARG A 4 -29.44 21.86 -10.98
C ARG A 4 -29.34 20.94 -9.75
N VAL A 5 -30.47 20.39 -9.31
CA VAL A 5 -30.59 19.46 -8.18
C VAL A 5 -30.23 18.03 -8.61
N GLU A 6 -30.63 17.59 -9.80
CA GLU A 6 -30.32 16.25 -10.33
C GLU A 6 -28.83 16.08 -10.65
N LYS A 7 -28.19 17.10 -11.23
CA LYS A 7 -26.73 17.11 -11.46
C LYS A 7 -25.93 16.90 -10.16
N ARG A 8 -26.28 17.64 -9.09
CA ARG A 8 -25.61 17.49 -7.78
C ARG A 8 -25.85 16.13 -7.12
N LYS A 9 -27.02 15.52 -7.31
CA LYS A 9 -27.28 14.13 -6.83
C LYS A 9 -26.39 13.11 -7.56
N ARG A 10 -26.19 13.29 -8.87
CA ARG A 10 -25.38 12.40 -9.70
C ARG A 10 -23.89 12.46 -9.33
N GLU A 11 -23.35 13.67 -9.17
CA GLU A 11 -21.96 13.88 -8.73
C GLU A 11 -21.67 13.26 -7.35
N ARG A 12 -22.61 13.40 -6.40
CA ARG A 12 -22.49 12.77 -5.07
C ARG A 12 -22.44 11.24 -5.16
N ARG A 13 -23.18 10.63 -6.09
CA ARG A 13 -23.19 9.18 -6.29
C ARG A 13 -21.87 8.69 -6.88
N GLU A 14 -21.34 9.40 -7.87
CA GLU A 14 -20.05 9.07 -8.49
C GLU A 14 -18.87 9.22 -7.50
N ASN A 15 -18.88 10.27 -6.68
CA ASN A 15 -17.85 10.47 -5.66
C ASN A 15 -17.86 9.37 -4.61
N ARG A 16 -19.04 8.87 -4.21
CA ARG A 16 -19.14 7.72 -3.29
C ARG A 16 -18.52 6.46 -3.90
N ILE A 17 -18.80 6.17 -5.17
CA ILE A 17 -18.23 4.99 -5.86
C ILE A 17 -16.70 5.09 -5.92
N LYS A 18 -16.16 6.27 -6.27
CA LYS A 18 -14.71 6.50 -6.26
C LYS A 18 -14.12 6.30 -4.87
N PHE A 19 -14.80 6.78 -3.83
CA PHE A 19 -14.38 6.63 -2.44
C PHE A 19 -14.37 5.16 -1.98
N TYR A 20 -15.40 4.38 -2.30
CA TYR A 20 -15.42 2.95 -1.99
C TYR A 20 -14.30 2.19 -2.72
N LYS A 21 -14.03 2.52 -3.98
CA LYS A 21 -12.91 1.94 -4.72
C LYS A 21 -11.56 2.22 -4.03
N LEU A 22 -11.38 3.44 -3.53
CA LEU A 22 -10.19 3.84 -2.76
C LEU A 22 -10.11 3.09 -1.42
N ILE A 23 -11.22 2.96 -0.69
CA ILE A 23 -11.27 2.19 0.57
C ILE A 23 -10.88 0.73 0.34
N ILE A 24 -11.41 0.09 -0.69
CA ILE A 24 -11.09 -1.31 -1.00
C ILE A 24 -9.58 -1.43 -1.25
N LEU A 25 -9.01 -0.54 -2.07
CA LEU A 25 -7.58 -0.56 -2.38
C LEU A 25 -6.71 -0.33 -1.13
N LEU A 26 -7.09 0.61 -0.27
CA LEU A 26 -6.43 0.85 1.02
C LEU A 26 -6.55 -0.35 1.98
N SER A 27 -7.73 -0.98 2.02
CA SER A 27 -7.97 -2.15 2.89
C SER A 27 -7.10 -3.33 2.49
N THR A 28 -6.94 -3.58 1.18
CA THR A 28 -6.04 -4.62 0.67
C THR A 28 -4.59 -4.35 1.07
N LEU A 29 -4.14 -3.09 0.94
CA LEU A 29 -2.79 -2.69 1.37
C LEU A 29 -2.58 -2.87 2.88
N LEU A 30 -3.59 -2.54 3.69
CA LEU A 30 -3.54 -2.73 5.14
C LEU A 30 -3.45 -4.20 5.53
N VAL A 31 -4.27 -5.06 4.93
CA VAL A 31 -4.23 -6.51 5.19
C VAL A 31 -2.87 -7.08 4.81
N LEU A 32 -2.31 -6.68 3.67
CA LEU A 32 -0.98 -7.10 3.24
C LEU A 32 0.11 -6.65 4.23
N TYR A 33 0.05 -5.39 4.68
CA TYR A 33 0.99 -4.87 5.68
C TYR A 33 0.92 -5.62 7.02
N ILE A 34 -0.28 -5.90 7.51
CA ILE A 34 -0.47 -6.67 8.75
C ILE A 34 0.07 -8.10 8.58
N GLY A 35 -0.24 -8.76 7.46
CA GLY A 35 0.27 -10.10 7.16
C GLY A 35 1.79 -10.15 7.18
N LEU A 36 2.46 -9.21 6.52
CA LEU A 36 3.92 -9.09 6.54
C LEU A 36 4.46 -8.89 7.95
N LYS A 37 3.81 -8.05 8.77
CA LYS A 37 4.22 -7.83 10.16
C LYS A 37 4.09 -9.08 11.02
N VAL A 38 3.01 -9.84 10.86
CA VAL A 38 2.79 -11.11 11.58
C VAL A 38 3.82 -12.17 11.16
N VAL A 39 4.10 -12.29 9.87
CA VAL A 39 5.15 -13.21 9.38
C VAL A 39 6.51 -12.79 9.93
N ASN A 40 6.84 -11.50 9.90
CA ASN A 40 8.07 -10.97 10.46
C ASN A 40 8.22 -11.28 11.96
N ALA A 41 7.16 -11.10 12.75
CA ALA A 41 7.16 -11.45 14.17
C ALA A 41 7.34 -12.95 14.42
N ASN A 42 6.70 -13.80 13.62
CA ASN A 42 6.82 -15.26 13.75
C ASN A 42 8.22 -15.77 13.38
N ILE A 43 8.89 -15.21 12.36
CA ILE A 43 10.26 -15.63 12.03
C ILE A 43 11.26 -15.21 13.12
N ILE A 44 11.08 -14.02 13.72
CA ILE A 44 11.88 -13.61 14.88
C ILE A 44 11.69 -14.62 16.02
N TYR A 45 10.44 -14.99 16.29
CA TYR A 45 10.11 -15.93 17.36
C TYR A 45 10.71 -17.33 17.13
N LEU A 46 10.78 -17.78 15.88
CA LEU A 46 11.30 -19.10 15.52
C LEU A 46 12.84 -19.14 15.36
N ASP A 47 13.54 -18.01 15.56
CA ASP A 47 15.01 -17.84 15.44
C ASP A 47 15.62 -18.42 14.13
N TYR A 48 14.79 -18.54 13.08
CA TYR A 48 15.17 -19.18 11.82
C TYR A 48 16.21 -18.36 11.02
N LEU A 49 16.35 -17.06 11.32
CA LEU A 49 17.24 -16.12 10.63
C LEU A 49 17.89 -15.18 11.64
N LYS A 50 19.24 -15.21 11.74
CA LYS A 50 20.04 -14.29 12.61
C LYS A 50 19.78 -12.80 12.33
N ASN A 51 19.29 -12.44 11.14
CA ASN A 51 18.88 -11.08 10.76
C ASN A 51 17.43 -11.11 10.21
N PRO A 52 16.42 -11.00 11.08
CA PRO A 52 15.04 -11.37 10.74
C PRO A 52 14.28 -10.26 10.00
N LYS A 53 14.95 -9.36 9.28
CA LYS A 53 14.27 -8.30 8.51
C LYS A 53 13.70 -8.91 7.22
N ILE A 54 12.51 -9.50 7.30
CA ILE A 54 11.82 -10.08 6.13
C ILE A 54 11.32 -9.00 5.20
N PHE A 55 10.79 -7.92 5.76
CA PHE A 55 10.25 -6.82 4.98
C PHE A 55 10.35 -5.51 5.77
N ASN A 56 11.17 -4.58 5.29
CA ASN A 56 11.28 -3.24 5.84
C ASN A 56 11.36 -2.23 4.69
N LEU A 57 10.34 -1.38 4.56
CA LEU A 57 10.28 -0.35 3.53
C LEU A 57 10.74 0.99 4.14
N ASN A 58 11.94 1.44 3.79
CA ASN A 58 12.45 2.76 4.13
C ASN A 58 12.33 3.70 2.92
N ILE A 59 11.20 4.38 2.81
CA ILE A 59 10.89 5.31 1.71
C ILE A 59 11.88 6.48 1.67
N ARG A 60 12.37 6.93 2.84
CA ARG A 60 13.29 8.08 2.95
C ARG A 60 14.65 7.78 2.34
N GLU A 61 15.13 6.55 2.49
CA GLU A 61 16.38 6.08 1.91
C GLU A 61 16.19 5.35 0.57
N SER A 62 14.94 5.23 0.10
CA SER A 62 14.56 4.41 -1.05
C SER A 62 15.11 2.98 -0.98
N LYS A 63 15.03 2.36 0.20
CA LYS A 63 15.50 0.98 0.44
C LYS A 63 14.34 0.08 0.84
N ILE A 64 14.39 -1.17 0.39
CA ILE A 64 13.59 -2.28 0.88
C ILE A 64 14.54 -3.33 1.42
N ASP A 65 14.44 -3.66 2.70
CA ASP A 65 15.04 -4.89 3.20
C ASP A 65 14.05 -6.04 2.98
N LEU A 66 14.46 -7.08 2.27
CA LEU A 66 13.70 -8.29 1.97
C LEU A 66 14.52 -9.52 2.35
N PHE A 67 14.00 -10.35 3.25
CA PHE A 67 14.64 -11.62 3.67
C PHE A 67 16.12 -11.47 4.10
N GLY A 68 16.48 -10.35 4.74
CA GLY A 68 17.86 -10.06 5.16
C GLY A 68 18.75 -9.40 4.09
N GLU A 69 18.27 -9.28 2.84
CA GLU A 69 18.95 -8.57 1.76
C GLU A 69 18.37 -7.15 1.61
N THR A 70 19.22 -6.16 1.34
CA THR A 70 18.78 -4.77 1.12
C THR A 70 18.75 -4.45 -0.38
N TYR A 71 17.57 -4.12 -0.88
CA TYR A 71 17.32 -3.69 -2.24
C TYR A 71 17.11 -2.17 -2.29
N PHE A 72 17.65 -1.51 -3.31
CA PHE A 72 17.40 -0.09 -3.57
C PHE A 72 16.26 0.04 -4.56
N ILE A 73 15.22 0.80 -4.22
CA ILE A 73 14.15 1.16 -5.15
C ILE A 73 14.54 2.47 -5.83
N ASP A 74 14.59 2.49 -7.14
CA ASP A 74 14.55 3.75 -7.87
C ASP A 74 13.09 4.14 -8.17
N PHE A 75 12.55 5.08 -7.39
CA PHE A 75 11.20 5.62 -7.62
C PHE A 75 11.08 6.40 -8.95
N LYS A 76 12.17 6.66 -9.69
CA LYS A 76 12.09 7.23 -11.04
C LYS A 76 11.29 6.36 -12.00
N ILE A 77 11.27 5.04 -11.80
CA ILE A 77 10.52 4.09 -12.66
C ILE A 77 8.99 4.28 -12.50
N LEU A 78 8.54 4.81 -11.35
CA LEU A 78 7.11 5.07 -11.08
C LEU A 78 6.63 6.42 -11.60
N LYS A 79 7.53 7.32 -12.03
CA LYS A 79 7.13 8.51 -12.77
C LYS A 79 6.79 8.09 -14.20
N LYS A 80 5.48 8.01 -14.49
CA LYS A 80 5.00 8.07 -15.87
C LYS A 80 5.64 9.29 -16.53
N SER A 81 6.42 9.07 -17.58
CA SER A 81 6.92 10.14 -18.44
C SER A 81 5.70 10.92 -18.99
N PRO A 82 5.77 12.27 -19.06
CA PRO A 82 4.70 13.10 -19.61
C PRO A 82 4.34 12.72 -21.05
#